data_AF-A0A0B2V1U2-F1
#
_entry.id   AF-A0A0B2V1U2-F1
#
_cell.length_a   1.000
_cell.length_b   1.000
_cell.length_c   1.000
_cell.angle_alpha   90.00
_cell.angle_beta   90.00
_cell.angle_gamma   90.00
#
_symmetry.space_group_name_H-M   'P 1'
#
loop_
_entity.id
_entity.type
_entity.pdbx_description
1 polymer ?
#
loop_
_entity_poly.entity_id
_entity_poly.type
_entity_poly.pdbx_seq_one_letter_code
_entity_poly.pdbx_strand_id
1 'polypeptide(L)'
;MWDQEKEHLRAMERLISRHNVPHSKFTPVFSVAAFALGAGTALMGARSAMACTIAVEELITQHYDDQIKELVNDDPETHKELLELLKKLRDEEAEHHQTGIEHEGLEAPAYNALKWIIQNGCRAAIWLAERV
;
A
#
# COMPACT_ATOMS: atom_id res chain seq x y z
N MET A 1 -9.72 -6.65 -5.42
CA MET A 1 -9.46 -5.26 -5.02
C MET A 1 -10.38 -4.77 -3.91
N TRP A 2 -11.53 -4.11 -4.15
CA TRP A 2 -12.25 -3.38 -3.07
C TRP A 2 -12.59 -4.17 -1.80
N ASP A 3 -13.10 -5.40 -1.92
CA ASP A 3 -13.40 -6.21 -0.74
C ASP A 3 -12.14 -6.74 -0.04
N GLN A 4 -11.04 -6.97 -0.79
CA GLN A 4 -9.73 -7.32 -0.23
C GLN A 4 -9.14 -6.13 0.56
N GLU A 5 -9.14 -4.92 -0.01
CA GLU A 5 -8.68 -3.69 0.66
C GLU A 5 -9.40 -3.44 2.00
N LYS A 6 -10.71 -3.72 2.06
CA LYS A 6 -11.46 -3.64 3.32
C LYS A 6 -11.00 -4.66 4.34
N GLU A 7 -10.69 -5.89 3.91
CA GLU A 7 -10.15 -6.91 4.79
C GLU A 7 -8.73 -6.57 5.24
N HIS A 8 -7.91 -5.97 4.38
CA HIS A 8 -6.58 -5.46 4.72
C HIS A 8 -6.66 -4.39 5.81
N LEU A 9 -7.51 -3.38 5.62
CA LEU A 9 -7.76 -2.33 6.61
C LEU A 9 -8.20 -2.94 7.95
N ARG A 10 -9.18 -3.85 7.93
CA ARG A 10 -9.65 -4.54 9.14
C ARG A 10 -8.55 -5.35 9.80
N ALA A 11 -7.67 -5.99 9.02
CA ALA A 11 -6.53 -6.73 9.55
C ALA A 11 -5.57 -5.81 10.30
N MET A 12 -5.24 -4.65 9.71
CA MET A 12 -4.38 -3.65 10.35
C MET A 12 -5.02 -3.05 11.61
N GLU A 13 -6.29 -2.69 11.57
CA GLU A 13 -7.02 -2.20 12.75
C GLU A 13 -7.02 -3.22 13.90
N ARG A 14 -7.20 -4.52 13.58
CA ARG A 14 -7.09 -5.61 14.56
C ARG A 14 -5.69 -5.70 15.15
N LEU A 15 -4.64 -5.57 14.35
CA LEU A 15 -3.25 -5.59 14.83
C LEU A 15 -2.98 -4.40 15.75
N ILE A 16 -3.35 -3.18 15.33
CA ILE A 16 -3.22 -1.95 16.13
C ILE A 16 -3.89 -2.13 17.49
N SER A 17 -5.12 -2.65 17.50
CA SER A 17 -5.86 -2.92 18.74
C SER A 17 -5.23 -4.04 19.58
N ARG A 18 -4.77 -5.14 18.97
CA ARG A 18 -4.19 -6.30 19.68
C ARG A 18 -2.88 -5.93 20.37
N HIS A 19 -2.06 -5.10 19.72
CA HIS A 19 -0.75 -4.69 20.21
C HIS A 19 -0.78 -3.36 20.98
N ASN A 20 -1.96 -2.76 21.15
CA ASN A 20 -2.16 -1.47 21.82
C ASN A 20 -1.25 -0.36 21.26
N VAL A 21 -1.08 -0.37 19.93
CA VAL A 21 -0.28 0.63 19.21
C VAL A 21 -1.19 1.83 18.92
N PRO A 22 -0.77 3.08 19.17
CA PRO A 22 -1.56 4.23 18.78
C PRO A 22 -1.60 4.37 17.25
N HIS A 23 -2.72 4.86 16.71
CA HIS A 23 -2.77 5.27 15.31
C HIS A 23 -1.76 6.41 15.06
N SER A 24 -1.20 6.47 13.85
CA SER A 24 -0.34 7.59 13.46
C SER A 24 -1.08 8.92 13.61
N LYS A 25 -0.41 9.94 14.14
CA LYS A 25 -0.95 11.31 14.20
C LYS A 25 -1.21 11.89 12.81
N PHE A 26 -0.56 11.34 11.78
CA PHE A 26 -0.74 11.75 10.40
C PHE A 26 -1.90 11.07 9.68
N THR A 27 -2.56 10.08 10.29
CA THR A 27 -3.68 9.35 9.68
C THR A 27 -4.72 10.28 9.05
N PRO A 28 -5.22 11.36 9.71
CA PRO A 28 -6.21 12.24 9.09
C PRO A 28 -5.72 12.92 7.81
N VAL A 29 -4.44 13.35 7.80
CA VAL A 29 -3.84 14.03 6.65
C VAL A 29 -3.62 13.04 5.50
N PHE A 30 -3.10 11.86 5.81
CA PHE A 30 -2.82 10.82 4.82
C PHE A 30 -4.11 10.24 4.23
N SER A 31 -5.19 10.10 5.01
CA SER A 31 -6.49 9.67 4.49
C SER A 31 -7.04 10.66 3.46
N VAL A 32 -6.94 11.97 3.72
CA VAL A 32 -7.36 13.00 2.76
C VAL A 32 -6.49 12.96 1.51
N ALA A 33 -5.17 12.83 1.67
CA ALA A 33 -4.23 12.77 0.55
C ALA A 33 -4.46 11.52 -0.33
N ALA A 34 -4.66 10.35 0.27
CA ALA A 34 -4.95 9.11 -0.44
C ALA A 34 -6.27 9.19 -1.21
N PHE A 35 -7.32 9.73 -0.59
CA PHE A 35 -8.60 9.95 -1.26
C PHE A 35 -8.47 10.91 -2.45
N ALA A 36 -7.78 12.05 -2.26
CA ALA A 36 -7.57 13.04 -3.31
C ALA A 36 -6.76 12.45 -4.48
N LEU A 37 -5.75 11.61 -4.19
CA LEU A 37 -4.96 10.93 -5.21
C LEU A 37 -5.81 9.95 -6.03
N GLY A 38 -6.58 9.09 -5.36
CA GLY A 38 -7.46 8.13 -6.04
C GLY A 38 -8.56 8.81 -6.86
N ALA A 39 -9.25 9.79 -6.27
CA ALA A 39 -10.29 10.56 -6.97
C ALA A 39 -9.71 11.36 -8.14
N GLY A 40 -8.55 12.00 -7.95
CA GLY A 40 -7.87 12.79 -8.98
C GLY A 40 -7.47 11.94 -10.19
N THR A 41 -6.88 10.77 -9.96
CA THR A 41 -6.47 9.86 -11.05
C THR A 41 -7.66 9.22 -11.74
N ALA A 42 -8.75 8.92 -11.01
CA ALA A 42 -10.02 8.48 -11.60
C ALA A 42 -10.65 9.55 -12.52
N LEU A 43 -10.62 10.82 -12.12
CA LEU A 43 -11.09 11.93 -12.97
C LEU A 43 -10.26 12.10 -14.25
N MET A 44 -8.98 11.72 -14.21
CA MET A 44 -8.09 11.68 -15.38
C MET A 44 -8.32 10.46 -16.30
N GLY A 45 -9.23 9.55 -15.92
CA GLY A 45 -9.63 8.39 -16.72
C GLY A 45 -9.16 7.05 -16.14
N ALA A 46 -9.77 5.96 -16.63
CA ALA A 46 -9.55 4.61 -16.12
C ALA A 46 -8.08 4.17 -16.14
N ARG A 47 -7.35 4.45 -17.22
CA ARG A 47 -5.93 4.13 -17.34
C ARG A 47 -5.08 4.86 -16.30
N SER A 48 -5.39 6.13 -16.03
CA SER A 48 -4.70 6.93 -15.01
C SER A 48 -4.98 6.42 -13.60
N ALA A 49 -6.21 5.97 -13.32
CA ALA A 49 -6.54 5.29 -12.06
C ALA A 49 -5.76 3.96 -11.92
N MET A 50 -5.69 3.16 -12.97
CA MET A 50 -4.90 1.91 -12.94
C MET A 50 -3.40 2.18 -12.82
N ALA A 51 -2.88 3.24 -13.44
CA ALA A 51 -1.49 3.69 -13.22
C ALA A 51 -1.22 4.07 -11.76
N CYS A 52 -2.21 4.69 -11.10
CA CYS A 52 -2.14 4.96 -9.67
C CYS A 52 -2.06 3.67 -8.86
N THR A 53 -2.94 2.70 -9.13
CA THR A 53 -2.90 1.37 -8.51
C THR A 53 -1.54 0.72 -8.70
N ILE A 54 -1.03 0.61 -9.94
CA ILE A 54 0.30 0.05 -10.21
C ILE A 54 1.38 0.73 -9.37
N ALA A 55 1.40 2.07 -9.35
CA ALA A 55 2.44 2.82 -8.65
C ALA A 55 2.39 2.64 -7.12
N VAL A 56 1.19 2.55 -6.54
CA VAL A 56 0.97 2.35 -5.11
C VAL A 56 1.28 0.91 -4.72
N GLU A 57 0.70 -0.08 -5.41
CA GLU A 57 0.82 -1.48 -5.03
C GLU A 57 2.24 -2.02 -5.18
N GLU A 58 3.01 -1.53 -6.15
CA GLU A 58 4.42 -1.87 -6.24
C GLU A 58 5.19 -1.45 -4.97
N LEU A 59 4.86 -0.30 -4.39
CA LEU A 59 5.49 0.17 -3.16
C LEU A 59 4.98 -0.55 -1.92
N ILE A 60 3.68 -0.81 -1.83
CA ILE A 60 3.11 -1.53 -0.70
C ILE A 60 3.65 -2.97 -0.67
N THR A 61 3.71 -3.64 -1.82
CA THR A 61 4.33 -4.96 -1.97
C THR A 61 5.78 -4.94 -1.48
N GLN A 62 6.59 -3.97 -1.93
CA GLN A 62 7.98 -3.82 -1.48
C GLN A 62 8.07 -3.57 0.04
N HIS A 63 7.18 -2.75 0.59
CA HIS A 63 7.16 -2.46 2.01
C HIS A 63 6.84 -3.70 2.86
N TYR A 64 5.84 -4.50 2.46
CA TYR A 64 5.57 -5.77 3.12
C TYR A 64 6.73 -6.75 3.01
N ASP A 65 7.38 -6.83 1.84
CA ASP A 65 8.58 -7.67 1.68
C ASP A 65 9.70 -7.28 2.65
N ASP A 66 9.93 -5.98 2.85
CA ASP A 66 10.96 -5.51 3.77
C ASP A 66 10.58 -5.78 5.23
N GLN A 67 9.32 -5.59 5.61
CA GLN A 67 8.81 -5.98 6.94
C GLN A 67 8.94 -7.49 7.19
N ILE A 68 8.61 -8.32 6.19
CA ILE A 68 8.77 -9.77 6.28
C ILE A 68 10.23 -10.14 6.50
N LYS A 69 11.17 -9.54 5.75
CA LYS A 69 12.61 -9.79 5.93
C LYS A 69 13.08 -9.39 7.33
N GLU A 70 12.63 -8.24 7.84
CA GLU A 70 12.96 -7.78 9.19
C GLU A 70 12.50 -8.78 10.25
N LEU A 71 11.24 -9.20 10.20
CA LEU A 71 10.66 -10.15 11.15
C LEU A 71 11.28 -11.54 11.07
N VAL A 72 11.65 -12.01 9.87
CA VAL A 72 12.36 -13.29 9.69
C VAL A 72 13.77 -13.23 10.29
N ASN A 73 14.45 -12.08 10.19
CA ASN A 73 15.80 -11.91 10.74
C ASN A 73 15.80 -11.71 12.26
N ASP A 74 14.70 -11.21 12.83
CA ASP A 74 14.53 -11.04 14.28
C ASP A 74 14.23 -12.37 14.98
N ASP A 75 13.02 -12.92 14.79
CA ASP A 75 12.62 -14.24 15.31
C ASP A 75 11.39 -14.77 14.54
N PRO A 76 11.58 -15.68 13.57
CA PRO A 76 10.51 -16.14 12.70
C PRO A 76 9.45 -16.99 13.44
N GLU A 77 9.82 -17.66 14.53
CA GLU A 77 8.86 -18.49 15.29
C GLU A 77 7.96 -17.61 16.16
N THR A 78 8.53 -16.60 16.81
CA THR A 78 7.77 -15.61 17.58
C THR A 78 6.82 -14.80 16.69
N HIS A 79 7.25 -14.45 15.46
CA HIS A 79 6.47 -13.62 14.54
C HIS A 79 5.61 -14.41 13.54
N LYS A 80 5.47 -15.73 13.71
CA LYS A 80 4.83 -16.62 12.74
C LYS A 80 3.45 -16.16 12.26
N GLU A 81 2.55 -15.78 13.17
CA GLU A 81 1.20 -15.31 12.80
C GLU A 81 1.24 -14.04 11.95
N LEU A 82 2.12 -13.09 12.32
CA LEU A 82 2.27 -11.83 11.61
C LEU A 82 2.92 -12.04 10.23
N LEU A 83 3.93 -12.91 10.15
CA LEU A 83 4.58 -13.28 8.90
C LEU A 83 3.61 -13.88 7.88
N GLU A 84 2.74 -14.81 8.32
CA GLU A 84 1.74 -15.41 7.43
C GLU A 84 0.70 -14.39 6.95
N LEU A 85 0.29 -13.47 7.83
CA LEU A 85 -0.60 -12.38 7.45
C LEU A 85 0.07 -11.44 6.43
N LEU A 86 1.29 -10.96 6.70
CA LEU A 86 1.99 -10.04 5.80
C LEU A 86 2.30 -10.67 4.44
N LYS A 87 2.67 -11.95 4.39
CA LYS A 87 2.85 -12.67 3.11
C LYS A 87 1.55 -12.70 2.31
N LYS A 88 0.43 -13.02 2.96
CA LYS A 88 -0.88 -13.02 2.30
C LYS A 88 -1.20 -11.62 1.73
N LEU A 89 -1.06 -10.58 2.54
CA LEU A 89 -1.33 -9.20 2.11
C LEU A 89 -0.45 -8.82 0.93
N ARG A 90 0.87 -9.06 1.03
CA ARG A 90 1.81 -8.83 -0.08
C ARG A 90 1.40 -9.54 -1.37
N ASP A 91 1.04 -10.81 -1.29
CA ASP A 91 0.67 -11.59 -2.47
C ASP A 91 -0.63 -11.02 -3.10
N GLU A 92 -1.59 -10.60 -2.29
CA GLU A 92 -2.81 -9.90 -2.75
C GLU A 92 -2.50 -8.55 -3.40
N GLU A 93 -1.54 -7.76 -2.87
CA GLU A 93 -1.11 -6.50 -3.52
C GLU A 93 -0.36 -6.73 -4.83
N ALA A 94 0.42 -7.81 -4.93
CA ALA A 94 1.05 -8.19 -6.18
C ALA A 94 0.00 -8.55 -7.26
N GLU A 95 -1.10 -9.20 -6.88
CA GLU A 95 -2.25 -9.44 -7.76
C GLU A 95 -2.96 -8.12 -8.16
N HIS A 96 -3.11 -7.18 -7.24
CA HIS A 96 -3.66 -5.85 -7.53
C HIS A 96 -2.79 -5.06 -8.51
N HIS A 97 -1.47 -5.08 -8.32
CA HIS A 97 -0.50 -4.50 -9.25
C HIS A 97 -0.65 -5.10 -10.66
N GLN A 98 -0.75 -6.43 -10.74
CA GLN A 98 -0.96 -7.14 -12.01
C GLN A 98 -2.30 -6.77 -12.66
N THR A 99 -3.37 -6.65 -11.87
CA THR A 99 -4.68 -6.18 -12.34
C THR A 99 -4.58 -4.79 -12.98
N GLY A 100 -3.80 -3.88 -12.36
CA GLY A 100 -3.57 -2.55 -12.92
C GLY A 100 -2.87 -2.60 -14.28
N ILE A 101 -1.91 -3.52 -14.47
CA ILE A 101 -1.24 -3.74 -15.76
C ILE A 101 -2.22 -4.27 -16.81
N GLU A 102 -3.03 -5.27 -16.45
CA GLU A 102 -4.02 -5.89 -17.34
C GLU A 102 -5.09 -4.91 -17.82
N HIS A 103 -5.43 -3.92 -16.99
CA HIS A 103 -6.38 -2.86 -17.31
C HIS A 103 -5.70 -1.61 -17.89
N GLU A 104 -4.62 -1.81 -18.66
CA GLU A 104 -3.94 -0.79 -19.45
C GLU A 104 -3.35 0.37 -18.65
N GLY A 105 -3.05 0.19 -17.35
CA GLY A 105 -2.48 1.24 -16.51
C GLY A 105 -1.11 1.73 -17.01
N LEU A 106 -0.32 0.87 -17.64
CA LEU A 106 0.96 1.24 -18.26
C LEU A 106 0.81 2.19 -19.46
N GLU A 107 -0.39 2.24 -20.07
CA GLU A 107 -0.70 3.10 -21.21
C GLU A 107 -1.25 4.47 -20.78
N ALA A 108 -1.25 4.78 -19.48
CA ALA A 108 -1.70 6.08 -18.99
C ALA A 108 -0.86 7.24 -19.55
N PRO A 109 -1.48 8.39 -19.88
CA PRO A 109 -0.74 9.58 -20.29
C PRO A 109 0.29 9.97 -19.24
N ALA A 110 1.53 10.17 -19.68
CA ALA A 110 2.66 10.51 -18.80
C ALA A 110 2.87 9.51 -17.64
N TYR A 111 2.58 8.21 -17.85
CA TYR A 111 2.70 7.14 -16.85
C TYR A 111 3.97 7.24 -15.99
N ASN A 112 5.16 7.36 -16.60
CA ASN A 112 6.42 7.41 -15.86
C ASN A 112 6.48 8.60 -14.88
N ALA A 113 5.96 9.77 -15.28
CA ALA A 113 5.91 10.95 -14.42
C ALA A 113 4.90 10.75 -13.29
N LEU A 114 3.71 10.23 -13.60
CA LEU A 114 2.67 9.94 -12.62
C LEU A 114 3.17 8.93 -11.58
N LYS A 115 3.74 7.80 -12.03
CA LYS A 115 4.35 6.78 -11.18
C LYS A 115 5.43 7.38 -10.29
N TRP A 116 6.34 8.18 -10.85
CA TRP A 116 7.41 8.79 -10.08
C TRP A 116 6.87 9.70 -8.97
N ILE A 117 5.89 10.57 -9.27
CA ILE A 117 5.28 11.47 -8.27
C ILE A 117 4.61 10.66 -7.16
N ILE A 118 3.78 9.69 -7.53
CA ILE A 118 3.05 8.85 -6.57
C ILE A 118 4.02 8.10 -5.68
N GLN A 119 5.01 7.43 -6.28
CA GLN A 119 5.96 6.64 -5.51
C GLN A 119 6.80 7.49 -4.55
N ASN A 120 7.26 8.67 -4.98
CA ASN A 120 7.98 9.56 -4.07
C ASN A 120 7.08 10.10 -2.95
N GLY A 121 5.81 10.40 -3.24
CA GLY A 121 4.82 10.79 -2.24
C GLY A 121 4.59 9.69 -1.20
N CYS A 122 4.35 8.45 -1.63
CA CYS A 122 4.16 7.30 -0.75
C CYS A 122 5.40 7.03 0.11
N ARG A 123 6.61 7.02 -0.47
CA ARG A 123 7.87 6.86 0.28
C ARG A 123 8.04 7.94 1.35
N ALA A 124 7.75 9.20 1.01
CA ALA A 124 7.83 10.31 1.96
C ALA A 124 6.81 10.16 3.10
N ALA A 125 5.59 9.71 2.80
CA ALA A 125 4.55 9.46 3.80
C ALA A 125 4.95 8.34 4.76
N ILE A 126 5.46 7.21 4.25
CA ILE A 126 5.97 6.09 5.06
C ILE A 126 7.11 6.57 5.97
N TRP A 127 8.12 7.24 5.38
CA TRP A 127 9.27 7.76 6.12
C TRP A 127 8.88 8.72 7.26
N LEU A 128 7.82 9.51 7.06
CA LEU A 128 7.31 10.43 8.07
C LEU A 128 6.53 9.70 9.17
N ALA A 129 5.72 8.70 8.81
CA ALA A 129 4.97 7.88 9.75
C ALA A 129 5.87 7.05 10.68
N GLU A 130 6.99 6.52 10.17
CA GLU A 130 7.93 5.72 10.97
C GLU A 130 8.64 6.52 12.08
N ARG A 131 8.60 7.86 12.02
CA ARG A 131 9.36 8.74 12.94
C ARG A 131 8.54 9.34 14.09
N VAL A 132 7.21 9.27 14.03
CA VAL A 132 6.31 10.04 14.90
C VAL A 132 5.17 9.20 15.42
#